data_AF-E8X729-F1
#
_entry.id   AF-E8X729-F1
#
_cell.length_a   1.000
_cell.length_b   1.000
_cell.length_c   1.000
_cell.angle_alpha   90.00
_cell.angle_beta   90.00
_cell.angle_gamma   90.00
#
_symmetry.space_group_name_H-M   'P 1'
#
loop_
_entity.id
_entity.type
_entity.pdbx_description
1 polymer ?
#
loop_
_entity_poly.entity_id
_entity_poly.type
_entity_poly.pdbx_seq_one_letter_code
_entity_poly.pdbx_strand_id
1 'polypeptide(L)' 'MRQSLSNDTNGMGLAQMSERDLKRIEVLREILAGRRTVESGAALVGLAWRQTFRLLPRYREFGGGSIISQARG' A
#
# COMPACT_ATOMS: atom_id res chain seq x y z
N MET A 1 -22.58 -15.14 -6.78
CA MET A 1 -21.29 -15.77 -6.42
C MET A 1 -20.19 -15.06 -7.19
N ARG A 2 -19.10 -14.69 -6.50
CA ARG A 2 -17.91 -13.91 -6.92
C ARG A 2 -18.09 -12.39 -7.06
N GLN A 3 -17.34 -11.72 -6.20
CA GLN A 3 -17.30 -10.29 -5.92
C GLN A 3 -16.66 -9.53 -7.07
N SER A 4 -17.20 -8.34 -7.33
CA SER A 4 -16.72 -7.34 -8.27
C SER A 4 -15.26 -6.98 -7.98
N LEU A 5 -14.36 -7.29 -8.93
CA LEU A 5 -12.94 -6.90 -8.95
C LEU A 5 -12.75 -5.61 -9.73
N SER A 6 -13.54 -4.58 -9.45
CA SER A 6 -13.43 -3.29 -10.15
C SER A 6 -13.65 -2.14 -9.18
N ASN A 7 -12.57 -1.60 -8.59
CA ASN A 7 -12.60 -0.20 -8.13
C ASN A 7 -11.26 0.56 -8.05
N ASP A 8 -10.14 0.06 -8.59
CA ASP A 8 -8.84 0.74 -8.40
C ASP A 8 -8.31 1.51 -9.63
N THR A 9 -9.06 1.58 -10.75
CA THR A 9 -8.50 2.06 -12.03
C THR A 9 -9.30 3.14 -12.74
N ASN A 10 -10.12 3.94 -12.05
CA ASN A 10 -10.83 5.04 -12.70
C ASN A 10 -10.39 6.41 -12.21
N GLY A 11 -9.47 6.98 -12.99
CA GLY A 11 -9.35 8.41 -13.23
C GLY A 11 -8.53 9.18 -12.20
N MET A 12 -7.22 9.37 -12.48
CA MET A 12 -6.46 10.63 -12.29
C MET A 12 -4.95 10.38 -12.52
N GLY A 13 -4.50 10.59 -13.78
CA GLY A 13 -3.18 11.10 -14.17
C GLY A 13 -1.88 10.42 -13.69
N LEU A 14 -1.19 9.71 -14.59
CA LEU A 14 0.29 9.64 -14.72
C LEU A 14 1.16 9.48 -13.44
N ALA A 15 0.69 8.84 -12.38
CA ALA A 15 1.60 8.34 -11.35
C ALA A 15 2.20 7.02 -11.85
N GLN A 16 3.36 7.07 -12.52
CA GLN A 16 4.19 5.87 -12.61
C GLN A 16 4.54 5.47 -11.16
N MET A 17 3.85 4.47 -10.63
CA MET A 17 4.16 3.97 -9.30
C MET A 17 5.64 3.58 -9.27
N SER A 18 6.39 4.16 -8.34
CA SER A 18 7.75 3.69 -8.10
C SER A 18 7.70 2.23 -7.66
N GLU A 19 8.74 1.45 -7.99
CA GLU A 19 8.95 0.11 -7.42
C GLU A 19 8.81 0.12 -5.90
N ARG A 20 9.21 1.22 -5.25
CA ARG A 20 9.06 1.41 -3.81
C ARG A 20 7.60 1.47 -3.36
N ASP A 21 6.72 2.09 -4.13
CA ASP A 21 5.30 2.17 -3.82
C ASP A 21 4.62 0.81 -4.02
N LEU A 22 4.96 0.10 -5.09
CA LEU A 22 4.51 -1.28 -5.32
C LEU A 22 4.93 -2.21 -4.18
N LYS A 23 6.20 -2.12 -3.75
CA LYS A 23 6.74 -2.92 -2.64
C LYS A 23 5.98 -2.63 -1.34
N ARG A 24 5.70 -1.36 -1.04
CA ARG A 24 4.92 -0.95 0.15
C ARG A 24 3.51 -1.50 0.09
N ILE A 25 2.83 -1.41 -1.05
CA ILE A 25 1.48 -1.93 -1.24
C ILE A 25 1.43 -3.43 -0.98
N GLU A 26 2.37 -4.21 -1.53
CA GLU A 26 2.39 -5.65 -1.33
C GLU A 26 2.67 -6.02 0.14
N VAL A 27 3.63 -5.35 0.78
CA VAL A 27 3.90 -5.57 2.22
C VAL A 27 2.69 -5.26 3.09
N LEU A 28 1.99 -4.14 2.83
CA LEU A 28 0.78 -3.78 3.58
C LEU A 28 -0.34 -4.80 3.37
N ARG A 29 -0.49 -5.32 2.15
CA ARG A 29 -1.44 -6.39 1.82
C ARG A 29 -1.13 -7.68 2.59
N GLU A 30 0.14 -8.10 2.64
CA GLU A 30 0.56 -9.31 3.36
C GLU A 30 0.38 -9.17 4.87
N ILE A 31 0.66 -7.99 5.43
CA ILE A 31 0.43 -7.68 6.84
C ILE A 31 -1.06 -7.78 7.17
N LEU A 32 -1.91 -7.15 6.37
CA LEU A 32 -3.36 -7.18 6.61
C LEU A 32 -3.95 -8.57 6.46
N ALA A 33 -3.38 -9.40 5.59
CA ALA A 33 -3.76 -10.80 5.45
C ALA A 33 -3.19 -11.71 6.54
N GLY A 34 -2.46 -11.17 7.53
CA GLY A 34 -1.83 -11.94 8.60
C GLY A 34 -0.67 -12.84 8.16
N ARG A 35 -0.21 -12.72 6.91
CA ARG A 35 0.89 -13.52 6.35
C ARG A 35 2.27 -12.97 6.70
N ARG A 36 2.34 -11.72 7.17
CA ARG A 36 3.57 -11.06 7.59
C ARG A 36 3.35 -10.19 8.82
N THR A 37 4.29 -10.17 9.74
CA THR A 37 4.30 -9.23 10.88
C THR A 37 4.64 -7.81 10.41
N VAL A 38 4.14 -6.78 11.08
CA VAL A 38 4.46 -5.38 10.77
C VAL A 38 5.98 -5.10 10.82
N GLU A 39 6.76 -5.84 11.63
CA GLU A 39 8.19 -5.62 11.87
C GLU A 39 9.01 -6.11 10.69
N SER A 40 8.81 -7.38 10.33
CA SER A 40 9.34 -7.96 9.09
C SER A 40 8.95 -7.12 7.87
N GLY A 41 7.70 -6.66 7.79
CA GLY A 41 7.25 -5.81 6.69
C GLY A 41 7.98 -4.47 6.64
N ALA A 42 8.08 -3.77 7.77
CA ALA A 42 8.77 -2.48 7.87
C ALA A 42 10.25 -2.59 7.42
N ALA A 43 10.94 -3.65 7.84
CA ALA A 43 12.31 -3.92 7.43
C ALA A 43 12.46 -4.10 5.90
N LEU A 44 11.54 -4.84 5.27
CA LEU A 44 11.58 -5.12 3.83
C LEU A 44 11.39 -3.90 2.92
N VAL A 45 10.72 -2.85 3.41
CA VAL A 45 10.46 -1.62 2.64
C VAL A 45 11.25 -0.41 3.16
N GLY A 46 12.14 -0.63 4.13
CA GLY A 46 12.95 0.42 4.74
C GLY A 46 12.10 1.52 5.40
N LEU A 47 11.01 1.12 6.07
CA LEU A 47 10.15 2.01 6.85
C LEU A 47 10.37 1.76 8.34
N ALA A 48 10.18 2.80 9.16
CA ALA A 48 10.04 2.59 10.59
C ALA A 48 8.71 1.90 10.88
N TRP A 49 8.68 1.01 11.88
CA TRP A 49 7.47 0.33 12.37
C TRP A 49 6.27 1.28 12.57
N ARG A 50 6.51 2.47 13.16
CA ARG A 50 5.50 3.52 13.35
C ARG A 50 4.91 4.04 12.05
N GLN A 51 5.74 4.19 11.01
CA GLN A 51 5.29 4.61 9.69
C GLN A 51 4.42 3.52 9.06
N THR A 52 4.82 2.25 9.17
CA THR A 52 4.01 1.12 8.69
C THR A 52 2.65 1.08 9.38
N PHE A 53 2.61 1.28 10.70
CA PHE A 53 1.34 1.37 11.44
C PHE A 53 0.44 2.52 10.99
N ARG A 54 1.01 3.66 10.61
CA ARG A 54 0.24 4.78 10.07
C ARG A 54 -0.32 4.48 8.67
N LEU A 55 0.38 3.68 7.88
CA LEU A 55 -0.05 3.31 6.53
C LEU A 55 -1.14 2.24 6.51
N LEU A 56 -1.16 1.33 7.48
CA LEU A 56 -2.17 0.26 7.56
C LEU A 56 -3.63 0.77 7.54
N PRO A 57 -4.06 1.68 8.43
CA PRO A 57 -5.43 2.18 8.40
C PRO A 57 -5.75 2.91 7.09
N ARG A 58 -4.81 3.71 6.57
CA ARG A 58 -4.95 4.42 5.30
C ARG A 58 -5.11 3.47 4.10
N TYR A 59 -4.32 2.40 4.05
CA TYR A 59 -4.43 1.37 3.02
C TYR A 59 -5.75 0.59 3.14
N ARG A 60 -6.21 0.30 4.35
CA ARG A 60 -7.50 -0.36 4.57
C ARG A 60 -8.68 0.48 4.09
N GLU A 61 -8.61 1.79 4.30
CA GLU A 61 -9.69 2.72 3.99
C GLU A 61 -9.72 3.12 2.52
N PHE A 62 -8.55 3.31 1.90
CA PHE A 62 -8.42 3.94 0.57
C PHE A 62 -7.65 3.09 -0.45
N GLY A 63 -7.26 1.87 -0.09
CA GLY A 63 -6.54 0.95 -0.99
C GLY A 63 -5.14 1.40 -1.37
N GLY A 64 -4.57 0.75 -2.39
CA GLY A 64 -3.19 0.97 -2.84
C GLY A 64 -2.91 2.38 -3.36
N GLY A 65 -3.92 3.03 -3.95
CA GLY A 65 -3.82 4.42 -4.44
C GLY A 65 -3.41 5.43 -3.38
N SER A 66 -3.74 5.16 -2.12
CA SER A 66 -3.44 6.04 -0.98
C SER A 66 -1.98 6.02 -0.52
N ILE A 67 -1.21 5.02 -0.97
CA ILE A 67 0.19 4.78 -0.61
C ILE A 67 1.15 5.32 -1.68
N ILE A 68 0.62 5.56 -2.88
CA ILE A 68 1.40 6.11 -3.99
C ILE A 68 1.94 7.47 -3.56
N SER A 69 3.25 7.64 -3.72
CA SER A 69 3.87 8.93 -3.55
C SER A 69 3.47 9.77 -4.76
N GLN A 70 2.47 10.66 -4.63
CA GLN A 70 2.38 11.77 -5.56
C GLN A 70 3.71 12.49 -5.44
N ALA A 71 4.51 12.49 -6.51
CA ALA A 71 5.63 13.39 -6.64
C ALA A 71 5.03 14.78 -6.38
N ARG A 72 5.22 15.31 -5.16
CA ARG A 72 4.87 16.68 -4.87
C ARG A 72 5.80 17.47 -5.77
N GLY A 73 5.21 18.09 -6.81
CA GLY A 73 5.92 19.03 -7.67
C GLY A 73 6.56 20.14 -6.87
#